data_AF-A0A1C5JPM5-F1
#
_entry.id   AF-A0A1C5JPM5-F1
#
_cell.length_a   1.000
_cell.length_b   1.000
_cell.length_c   1.000
_cell.angle_alpha   90.00
_cell.angle_beta   90.00
_cell.angle_gamma   90.00
#
_symmetry.space_group_name_H-M   'P 1'
#
loop_
_entity.id
_entity.type
_entity.pdbx_description
1 polymer ?
#
loop_
_entity_poly.entity_id
_entity_poly.type
_entity_poly.pdbx_seq_one_letter_code
_entity_poly.pdbx_strand_id
1 'polypeptide(L)'
;MKPSRMVVWTASLGMARRTHLLDDLPRVRRAPAGIADASAAGAHRLPDGYLPEGTSVVGGYWTRTNDPEIDLVGADREPIANRITFVGSVKWLEQRPFDPHDLGRLLRHRAQLPGAADDVALVAVSRSGATAAGVRVLSPEDLLVAYQD
;
A
#
# COMPACT_ATOMS: atom_id res chain seq x y z
N MET A 1 7.39 -3.16 -29.70
CA MET A 1 7.17 -2.48 -28.39
C MET A 1 8.05 -3.18 -27.36
N LYS A 2 8.96 -2.46 -26.69
CA LYS A 2 9.72 -3.01 -25.55
C LYS A 2 8.83 -2.99 -24.31
N PRO A 3 8.77 -4.06 -23.50
CA PRO A 3 8.06 -4.01 -22.23
C PRO A 3 8.74 -2.97 -21.34
N SER A 4 7.97 -1.99 -20.86
CA SER A 4 8.46 -1.02 -19.88
C SER A 4 8.85 -1.77 -18.61
N ARG A 5 10.15 -1.81 -18.32
CA ARG A 5 10.69 -2.40 -17.09
C ARG A 5 10.26 -1.54 -15.90
N MET A 6 9.57 -2.14 -14.94
CA MET A 6 9.08 -1.48 -13.73
C MET A 6 10.13 -1.55 -12.62
N VAL A 7 10.86 -0.45 -12.40
CA VAL A 7 11.86 -0.36 -11.33
C VAL A 7 11.16 -0.03 -10.00
N VAL A 8 11.27 -0.90 -9.00
CA VAL A 8 10.89 -0.58 -7.60
C VAL A 8 12.08 0.15 -6.99
N TRP A 9 11.87 1.39 -6.58
CA TRP A 9 12.90 2.21 -5.95
C TRP A 9 12.99 1.86 -4.46
N THR A 10 14.19 1.56 -3.97
CA THR A 10 14.49 1.48 -2.54
C THR A 10 14.82 2.88 -2.03
N ALA A 11 14.02 3.44 -1.13
CA ALA A 11 14.34 4.68 -0.43
C ALA A 11 14.45 4.39 1.06
N SER A 12 15.67 4.42 1.59
CA SER A 12 15.95 4.33 3.03
C SER A 12 15.41 5.56 3.77
N LEU A 13 14.73 5.30 4.90
CA LEU A 13 14.38 6.16 6.04
C LEU A 13 13.86 7.58 5.77
N GLY A 14 12.63 7.86 6.22
CA GLY A 14 12.11 9.22 6.34
C GLY A 14 10.68 9.30 6.89
N MET A 15 10.45 8.72 8.06
CA MET A 15 9.18 8.85 8.79
C MET A 15 8.93 10.31 9.17
N ALA A 16 7.87 10.94 8.62
CA ALA A 16 7.29 12.17 9.16
C ALA A 16 5.89 12.42 8.58
N ARG A 17 4.83 12.03 9.31
CA ARG A 17 3.53 12.69 9.17
C ARG A 17 3.64 14.08 9.80
N ARG A 18 3.08 15.08 9.11
CA ARG A 18 2.90 16.45 9.62
C ARG A 18 1.93 16.41 10.80
N THR A 19 2.46 16.47 12.01
CA THR A 19 1.80 17.06 13.17
C THR A 19 2.65 18.27 13.56
N HIS A 20 2.00 19.41 13.77
CA HIS A 20 2.58 20.72 14.03
C HIS A 20 3.63 20.72 15.15
N LEU A 21 4.89 20.42 14.84
CA LEU A 21 6.10 20.89 15.51
C LEU A 21 7.32 20.41 14.70
N LEU A 22 8.44 21.14 14.79
CA LEU A 22 9.77 20.87 14.19
C LEU A 22 10.07 21.60 12.87
N ASP A 23 10.24 22.92 12.99
CA ASP A 23 11.15 23.70 12.13
C ASP A 23 12.58 23.47 12.66
N ASP A 24 13.32 22.52 12.08
CA ASP A 24 14.80 22.50 11.96
C ASP A 24 15.34 21.08 11.72
N LEU A 25 15.08 20.52 10.53
CA LEU A 25 15.85 19.41 9.99
C LEU A 25 16.39 19.77 8.59
N PRO A 26 17.61 19.33 8.23
CA PRO A 26 18.25 19.70 6.98
C PRO A 26 17.40 19.25 5.77
N ARG A 27 17.27 20.12 4.76
CA ARG A 27 16.55 19.85 3.51
C ARG A 27 17.17 18.66 2.77
N VAL A 28 16.65 17.46 3.03
CA VAL A 28 16.88 16.29 2.19
C VAL A 28 16.24 16.57 0.82
N ARG A 29 17.04 16.53 -0.25
CA ARG A 29 16.54 16.66 -1.63
C ARG A 29 15.65 15.45 -1.92
N ARG A 30 14.34 15.67 -2.12
CA ARG A 30 13.33 14.61 -2.29
C ARG A 30 13.38 14.03 -3.71
N ALA A 31 13.36 12.70 -3.81
CA ALA A 31 13.42 11.94 -5.06
C ALA A 31 12.15 12.10 -5.95
N PRO A 32 12.26 11.91 -7.28
CA PRO A 32 11.11 11.87 -8.19
C PRO A 32 10.19 10.67 -7.91
N ALA A 33 8.95 10.73 -8.41
CA ALA A 33 7.87 9.76 -8.16
C ALA A 33 8.35 8.30 -8.24
N GLY A 34 8.15 7.55 -7.16
CA GLY A 34 8.52 6.15 -7.01
C GLY A 34 7.71 5.50 -5.89
N ILE A 35 7.63 4.17 -5.91
CA ILE A 35 7.22 3.38 -4.74
C ILE A 35 8.15 3.82 -3.62
N ALA A 36 7.57 4.32 -2.54
CA ALA A 36 8.34 4.57 -1.34
C ALA A 36 7.89 3.56 -0.30
N ASP A 37 8.86 3.14 0.50
CA ASP A 37 8.66 2.22 1.61
C ASP A 37 7.70 2.88 2.60
N ALA A 38 6.41 2.60 2.44
CA ALA A 38 5.50 2.62 3.57
C ALA A 38 5.78 1.31 4.27
N SER A 39 6.47 1.41 5.39
CA SER A 39 6.64 0.37 6.37
C SER A 39 5.26 -0.09 6.85
N ALA A 40 4.56 -0.90 6.05
CA ALA A 40 3.63 -1.90 6.53
C ALA A 40 4.47 -3.02 7.14
N ALA A 41 5.20 -2.69 8.22
CA ALA A 41 6.33 -3.43 8.78
C ALA A 41 6.01 -4.87 9.23
N GLY A 42 4.80 -5.36 8.97
CA GLY A 42 4.35 -6.72 9.23
C GLY A 42 3.26 -7.23 8.30
N ALA A 43 2.80 -6.48 7.29
CA ALA A 43 1.84 -7.04 6.33
C ALA A 43 2.46 -8.22 5.55
N HIS A 44 3.76 -8.13 5.24
CA HIS A 44 4.54 -9.25 4.68
C HIS A 44 4.74 -10.41 5.67
N ARG A 45 4.44 -10.23 6.96
CA ARG A 45 4.52 -11.26 8.02
C ARG A 45 3.19 -11.92 8.31
N LEU A 46 2.12 -11.51 7.63
CA LEU A 46 0.85 -12.21 7.73
C LEU A 46 1.05 -13.67 7.27
N PRO A 47 0.44 -14.64 7.96
CA PRO A 47 0.51 -16.04 7.53
C PRO A 47 0.00 -16.24 6.10
N ASP A 48 0.42 -17.35 5.49
CA ASP A 48 -0.07 -17.75 4.17
C ASP A 48 -1.61 -17.78 4.13
N GLY A 49 -2.19 -17.27 3.04
CA GLY A 49 -3.64 -17.19 2.84
C GLY A 49 -4.28 -15.84 3.18
N TYR A 50 -3.64 -15.01 4.02
CA TYR A 50 -4.13 -13.67 4.34
C TYR A 50 -3.96 -12.69 3.19
N LEU A 51 -2.84 -12.79 2.47
CA LEU A 51 -2.57 -12.03 1.27
C LEU A 51 -2.75 -12.90 0.01
N PRO A 52 -2.97 -12.28 -1.16
CA PRO A 52 -3.04 -13.00 -2.42
C PRO A 52 -1.76 -13.80 -2.71
N GLU A 53 -1.95 -14.97 -3.33
CA GLU A 53 -0.87 -15.91 -3.62
C GLU A 53 0.27 -15.26 -4.42
N GLY A 54 1.51 -15.63 -4.07
CA GLY A 54 2.71 -15.12 -4.71
C GLY A 54 3.04 -13.67 -4.35
N THR A 55 2.45 -13.13 -3.29
CA THR A 55 2.91 -11.89 -2.66
C THR A 55 4.15 -12.18 -1.82
N SER A 56 5.30 -11.62 -2.19
CA SER A 56 6.55 -11.74 -1.43
C SER A 56 6.98 -10.43 -0.79
N VAL A 57 6.51 -9.30 -1.33
CA VAL A 57 6.87 -7.95 -0.88
C VAL A 57 5.60 -7.12 -0.74
N VAL A 58 5.52 -6.31 0.31
CA VAL A 58 4.45 -5.32 0.51
C VAL A 58 5.09 -3.95 0.77
N GLY A 59 4.69 -2.94 0.01
CA GLY A 59 5.10 -1.54 0.17
C GLY A 59 3.94 -0.58 -0.10
N GLY A 60 4.23 0.68 -0.45
CA GLY A 60 3.20 1.68 -0.83
C GLY A 60 3.59 2.48 -2.08
N TYR A 61 2.62 3.14 -2.71
CA TYR A 61 2.84 3.95 -3.91
C TYR A 61 2.19 5.32 -3.77
N TRP A 62 2.98 6.38 -3.92
CA TRP A 62 2.47 7.75 -3.91
C TRP A 62 3.25 8.66 -4.85
N THR A 63 2.57 9.65 -5.39
CA THR A 63 3.21 10.71 -6.17
C THR A 63 3.51 11.93 -5.29
N ARG A 64 4.22 12.91 -5.86
CA ARG A 64 4.51 14.18 -5.19
C ARG A 64 3.23 14.94 -4.78
N THR A 65 2.13 14.73 -5.50
CA THR A 65 0.82 15.34 -5.23
C THR A 65 -0.08 14.45 -4.38
N ASN A 66 0.38 13.27 -3.95
CA ASN A 66 -0.44 12.22 -3.31
C ASN A 66 -1.67 11.84 -4.14
N ASP A 67 -1.51 11.90 -5.47
CA ASP A 67 -2.52 11.45 -6.41
C ASP A 67 -1.79 10.78 -7.59
N PRO A 68 -1.83 9.44 -7.68
CA PRO A 68 -2.48 8.50 -6.75
C PRO A 68 -1.74 8.35 -5.40
N GLU A 69 -2.49 7.89 -4.39
CA GLU A 69 -2.02 7.41 -3.08
C GLU A 69 -2.56 5.99 -2.85
N ILE A 70 -1.66 5.01 -2.80
CA ILE A 70 -1.98 3.61 -2.54
C ILE A 70 -1.15 3.18 -1.34
N ASP A 71 -1.82 2.94 -0.21
CA ASP A 71 -1.15 2.65 1.05
C ASP A 71 -0.41 1.30 1.01
N LEU A 72 -0.96 0.34 0.28
CA LEU A 72 -0.45 -1.04 0.20
C LEU A 72 -0.34 -1.50 -1.25
N VAL A 73 0.82 -2.00 -1.64
CA VAL A 73 1.08 -2.63 -2.94
C VAL A 73 1.80 -3.95 -2.67
N GLY A 74 1.17 -5.06 -3.04
CA GLY A 74 1.79 -6.37 -3.03
C GLY A 74 2.49 -6.67 -4.35
N ALA A 75 3.67 -7.27 -4.27
CA ALA A 75 4.44 -7.68 -5.43
C ALA A 75 5.08 -9.06 -5.25
N ASP A 76 5.41 -9.69 -6.38
CA ASP A 76 6.07 -11.00 -6.42
C ASP A 76 7.53 -10.96 -5.97
N ARG A 77 8.21 -9.84 -6.17
CA ARG A 77 9.62 -9.65 -5.80
C ARG A 77 10.05 -8.19 -5.75
N GLU A 78 11.22 -7.96 -5.17
CA GLU A 78 12.01 -6.73 -5.23
C GLU A 78 13.40 -6.99 -5.84
N PRO A 79 14.12 -5.97 -6.36
CA PRO A 79 13.76 -4.54 -6.48
C PRO A 79 13.04 -4.19 -7.80
N ILE A 80 12.60 -5.18 -8.57
CA ILE A 80 11.84 -4.96 -9.81
C ILE A 80 10.75 -6.03 -9.82
N ALA A 81 9.51 -5.63 -9.53
CA ALA A 81 8.38 -6.55 -9.56
C ALA A 81 8.12 -7.03 -11.01
N ASN A 82 7.85 -8.32 -11.20
CA ASN A 82 7.26 -8.78 -12.46
C ASN A 82 5.74 -8.67 -12.43
N ARG A 83 5.14 -8.80 -11.25
CA ARG A 83 3.69 -8.84 -11.07
C ARG A 83 3.29 -8.11 -9.79
N ILE A 84 2.32 -7.22 -9.93
CA ILE A 84 1.55 -6.68 -8.80
C ILE A 84 0.49 -7.72 -8.43
N THR A 85 0.48 -8.16 -7.17
CA THR A 85 -0.44 -9.20 -6.68
C THR A 85 -1.70 -8.59 -6.06
N PHE A 86 -1.57 -7.41 -5.44
CA PHE A 86 -2.70 -6.66 -4.93
C PHE A 86 -2.39 -5.17 -4.78
N VAL A 87 -3.45 -4.37 -4.66
CA VAL A 87 -3.39 -3.00 -4.15
C VAL A 87 -4.34 -2.84 -2.98
N GLY A 88 -4.04 -1.91 -2.09
CA GLY A 88 -4.86 -1.70 -0.93
C GLY A 88 -4.77 -0.32 -0.30
N SER A 89 -5.68 -0.09 0.63
CA SER A 89 -5.76 1.13 1.41
C SER A 89 -5.99 0.84 2.89
N VAL A 90 -5.51 1.76 3.74
CA VAL A 90 -5.64 1.69 5.20
C VAL A 90 -6.68 2.71 5.66
N LYS A 91 -7.77 2.21 6.26
CA LYS A 91 -8.83 3.01 6.88
C LYS A 91 -8.86 2.78 8.38
N TRP A 92 -8.15 3.62 9.13
CA TRP A 92 -8.03 3.47 10.59
C TRP A 92 -8.95 4.40 11.37
N LEU A 93 -10.27 4.27 11.16
CA LEU A 93 -11.29 5.04 11.89
C LEU A 93 -12.21 4.11 12.66
N GLU A 94 -12.53 4.47 13.90
CA GLU A 94 -13.35 3.66 14.82
C GLU A 94 -14.81 3.52 14.35
N GLN A 95 -15.40 4.61 13.85
CA GLN A 95 -16.85 4.68 13.56
C GLN A 95 -17.14 4.79 12.05
N ARG A 96 -16.13 4.62 11.20
CA ARG A 96 -16.25 4.78 9.74
C ARG A 96 -15.57 3.62 9.02
N PRO A 97 -16.32 2.57 8.63
CA PRO A 97 -15.80 1.45 7.86
C PRO A 97 -15.26 1.91 6.50
N PHE A 98 -14.48 1.05 5.86
CA PHE A 98 -14.09 1.22 4.46
C PHE A 98 -15.34 1.12 3.56
N ASP A 99 -15.67 2.22 2.86
CA ASP A 99 -16.95 2.37 2.17
C ASP A 99 -16.81 2.35 0.63
N PRO A 100 -17.93 2.34 -0.15
CA PRO A 100 -17.86 2.35 -1.61
C PRO A 100 -17.14 3.55 -2.22
N HIS A 101 -17.09 4.69 -1.52
CA HIS A 101 -16.35 5.86 -1.97
C HIS A 101 -14.84 5.64 -1.82
N ASP A 102 -14.41 5.05 -0.70
CA ASP A 102 -13.02 4.62 -0.50
C ASP A 102 -12.60 3.59 -1.56
N LEU A 103 -13.47 2.60 -1.87
CA LEU A 103 -13.25 1.63 -2.95
C LEU A 103 -13.08 2.30 -4.31
N GLY A 104 -13.96 3.25 -4.63
CA GLY A 104 -13.88 4.02 -5.88
C GLY A 104 -12.55 4.79 -6.00
N ARG A 105 -12.04 5.35 -4.90
CA ARG A 105 -10.71 6.01 -4.87
C ARG A 105 -9.59 5.00 -5.12
N LEU A 106 -9.61 3.84 -4.45
CA LEU A 106 -8.62 2.80 -4.64
C LEU A 106 -8.57 2.30 -6.09
N LEU A 107 -9.72 2.07 -6.71
CA LEU A 107 -9.82 1.66 -8.12
C LEU A 107 -9.25 2.72 -9.09
N ARG A 108 -9.57 4.00 -8.87
CA ARG A 108 -9.01 5.10 -9.66
C ARG A 108 -7.50 5.21 -9.50
N HIS A 109 -6.98 4.96 -8.31
CA HIS A 109 -5.55 5.02 -8.04
C HIS A 109 -4.82 3.80 -8.64
N ARG A 110 -5.41 2.60 -8.55
CA ARG A 110 -4.90 1.38 -9.19
C ARG A 110 -4.67 1.58 -10.69
N ALA A 111 -5.63 2.19 -11.38
CA ALA A 111 -5.52 2.45 -12.82
C ALA A 111 -4.34 3.36 -13.19
N GLN A 112 -3.76 4.07 -12.21
CA GLN A 112 -2.61 4.94 -12.37
C GLN A 112 -1.30 4.28 -11.90
N LEU A 113 -1.36 3.11 -11.26
CA LEU A 113 -0.18 2.35 -10.83
C LEU A 113 0.42 1.60 -12.02
N PRO A 114 1.64 1.91 -12.46
CA PRO A 114 2.27 1.17 -13.55
C PRO A 114 2.39 -0.31 -13.21
N GLY A 115 2.05 -1.19 -14.16
CA GLY A 115 2.15 -2.65 -13.98
C GLY A 115 1.02 -3.30 -13.19
N ALA A 116 0.06 -2.54 -12.65
CA ALA A 116 -1.15 -3.10 -12.06
C ALA A 116 -2.15 -3.48 -13.16
N ALA A 117 -2.62 -4.73 -13.13
CA ALA A 117 -3.71 -5.18 -13.99
C ALA A 117 -5.07 -4.78 -13.39
N ASP A 118 -6.11 -4.78 -14.22
CA ASP A 118 -7.47 -4.40 -13.77
C ASP A 118 -8.15 -5.44 -12.87
N ASP A 119 -7.59 -6.64 -12.79
CA ASP A 119 -8.06 -7.75 -11.99
C ASP A 119 -7.20 -8.02 -10.74
N VAL A 120 -6.19 -7.18 -10.46
CA VAL A 120 -5.40 -7.34 -9.23
C VAL A 120 -6.32 -7.24 -8.02
N ALA A 121 -6.06 -8.09 -7.03
CA ALA A 121 -6.86 -8.14 -5.83
C ALA A 121 -6.87 -6.81 -5.08
N LEU A 122 -7.98 -6.52 -4.41
CA LEU A 122 -8.17 -5.32 -3.62
C LEU A 122 -8.19 -5.69 -2.13
N VAL A 123 -7.37 -5.01 -1.34
CA VAL A 123 -7.26 -5.22 0.10
C VAL A 123 -7.57 -3.91 0.84
N ALA A 124 -8.41 -3.98 1.86
CA ALA A 124 -8.63 -2.89 2.80
C ALA A 124 -8.15 -3.33 4.17
N VAL A 125 -7.20 -2.61 4.76
CA VAL A 125 -6.93 -2.73 6.19
C VAL A 125 -7.87 -1.77 6.89
N SER A 126 -8.82 -2.27 7.67
CA SER A 126 -9.77 -1.41 8.35
C SER A 126 -10.05 -1.83 9.79
N ARG A 127 -10.01 -0.83 10.67
CA ARG A 127 -10.34 -1.01 12.09
C ARG A 127 -11.81 -1.28 12.33
N SER A 128 -12.69 -0.76 11.49
CA SER A 128 -14.15 -0.87 11.65
C SER A 128 -14.81 -1.69 10.55
N GLY A 129 -14.03 -2.52 9.83
CA GLY A 129 -14.52 -3.37 8.75
C GLY A 129 -14.78 -2.61 7.45
N ALA A 130 -15.61 -3.18 6.58
CA ALA A 130 -16.02 -2.56 5.33
C ALA A 130 -17.52 -2.69 5.07
N THR A 131 -18.09 -1.69 4.41
CA THR A 131 -19.42 -1.75 3.80
C THR A 131 -19.36 -1.91 2.28
N ALA A 132 -18.18 -1.69 1.68
CA ALA A 132 -17.94 -1.97 0.27
C ALA A 132 -17.84 -3.48 0.01
N ALA A 133 -18.45 -3.94 -1.09
CA ALA A 133 -18.28 -5.30 -1.59
C ALA A 133 -17.06 -5.40 -2.53
N GLY A 134 -16.54 -6.61 -2.74
CA GLY A 134 -15.46 -6.86 -3.71
C GLY A 134 -14.06 -6.46 -3.22
N VAL A 135 -13.89 -6.22 -1.93
CA VAL A 135 -12.60 -5.94 -1.29
C VAL A 135 -12.37 -6.94 -0.15
N ARG A 136 -11.16 -7.49 -0.06
CA ARG A 136 -10.75 -8.29 1.11
C ARG A 136 -10.45 -7.37 2.26
N VAL A 137 -11.05 -7.59 3.43
CA VAL A 137 -10.78 -6.78 4.62
C VAL A 137 -9.83 -7.51 5.54
N LEU A 138 -8.78 -6.81 5.97
CA LEU A 138 -7.91 -7.22 7.07
C LEU A 138 -8.26 -6.38 8.30
N SER A 139 -8.63 -7.05 9.37
CA SER A 139 -8.99 -6.48 10.67
C SER A 139 -7.74 -6.20 11.52
N PRO A 140 -7.87 -5.42 12.61
CA PRO A 140 -6.80 -5.29 13.60
C PRO A 140 -6.31 -6.63 14.14
N GLU A 141 -7.22 -7.58 14.36
CA GLU A 141 -6.92 -8.91 14.88
C GLU A 141 -6.03 -9.69 13.90
N ASP A 142 -6.31 -9.60 12.61
CA ASP A 142 -5.49 -10.22 11.55
C ASP A 142 -4.07 -9.65 11.56
N LEU A 143 -3.92 -8.34 11.77
CA LEU A 143 -2.61 -7.70 11.86
C LEU A 143 -1.85 -8.12 13.11
N LEU A 144 -2.53 -8.32 14.24
CA LEU A 144 -1.86 -8.72 15.48
C LEU A 144 -1.23 -10.11 15.36
N VAL A 145 -1.84 -11.04 14.61
CA VAL A 145 -1.26 -12.37 14.31
C VAL A 145 0.14 -12.25 13.72
N ALA A 146 0.39 -11.22 12.88
CA ALA A 146 1.69 -11.00 12.24
C ALA A 146 2.82 -10.54 13.20
N TYR A 147 2.50 -10.27 14.47
CA TYR A 147 3.44 -9.75 15.48
C TYR A 147 3.39 -10.52 16.81
N GLN A 148 2.78 -11.70 16.87
CA GLN A 148 2.73 -12.52 18.10
C GLN A 148 4.02 -13.32 18.36
N ASP A 149 5.19 -12.77 18.00
CA ASP A 149 6.50 -13.34 18.34
C ASP A 149 6.87 -13.12 19.81
#